data_AF-E2PYB6-F1
#
_entry.id   AF-E2PYB6-F1
#
_cell.length_a   1.000
_cell.length_b   1.000
_cell.length_c   1.000
_cell.angle_alpha   90.00
_cell.angle_beta   90.00
_cell.angle_gamma   90.00
#
_symmetry.space_group_name_H-M   'P 1'
#
loop_
_entity.id
_entity.type
_entity.pdbx_description
1 polymer ?
#
loop_
_entity_poly.entity_id
_entity_poly.type
_entity_poly.pdbx_seq_one_letter_code
_entity_poly.pdbx_strand_id
1 'polypeptide(L)'
;MRPHTPCPGARAPGDALPAWASGRPRSGRTPPATALPGGARRSAGGSAATRRAALTLRSVQVGPDHPAPRPGQNGAGPLCPAVPLNSLIPSKGHVMQIAVLLYDRFTTLDAIGPYELLGRAPGVETVFVARRPGPVRGDQGSVALVADAALAEVTAPDIVLVPGGPGSREVMRDEEILDWVRTADAATTWTTSVCTGSHILAAAGLLAGRRATSYWPTLDELVPFGAEPTGERVVFDGKYVTAAGVSSGIDMALHLLARIGGDELAQQMQLLTEYDPQPPYDAGSPDRAPAAVVARVRAGWAETDRTGS
;
A
#
# COMPACT_ATOMS: atom_id res chain seq x y z
N MET A 1 -32.48 19.27 -41.11
CA MET A 1 -32.81 20.67 -40.85
C MET A 1 -34.25 20.78 -40.32
N ARG A 2 -34.38 20.91 -38.99
CA ARG A 2 -35.47 21.50 -38.16
C ARG A 2 -35.16 21.12 -36.70
N PRO A 3 -35.54 21.94 -35.71
CA PRO A 3 -34.53 22.66 -34.93
C PRO A 3 -34.45 22.27 -33.45
N HIS A 4 -33.27 22.55 -32.87
CA HIS A 4 -33.03 22.66 -31.44
C HIS A 4 -33.91 23.75 -30.82
N THR A 5 -34.49 23.45 -29.65
CA THR A 5 -34.94 24.47 -28.68
C THR A 5 -34.22 24.18 -27.37
N PRO A 6 -33.41 25.12 -26.82
CA PRO A 6 -32.81 25.01 -25.50
C PRO A 6 -33.67 25.73 -24.46
N CYS A 7 -33.62 25.27 -23.20
CA CYS A 7 -34.15 25.99 -22.05
C CYS A 7 -33.24 25.74 -20.82
N PRO A 8 -33.24 26.64 -19.81
CA PRO A 8 -32.05 27.42 -19.47
C PRO A 8 -31.64 27.29 -18.00
N GLY A 9 -30.40 27.68 -17.67
CA GLY A 9 -30.05 27.94 -16.27
C GLY A 9 -28.57 27.81 -15.92
N ALA A 10 -27.71 28.62 -16.53
CA ALA A 10 -26.41 28.94 -15.93
C ALA A 10 -26.60 30.02 -14.86
N ARG A 11 -26.01 29.82 -13.67
CA ARG A 11 -25.58 30.90 -12.78
C ARG A 11 -24.10 30.71 -12.47
N ALA A 12 -23.32 31.74 -12.77
CA ALA A 12 -21.93 31.93 -12.41
C ALA A 12 -21.83 32.45 -10.94
N PRO A 13 -20.62 32.45 -10.34
CA PRO A 13 -20.41 32.33 -8.90
C PRO A 13 -20.51 33.68 -8.17
N GLY A 14 -20.99 33.63 -6.93
CA GLY A 14 -21.04 34.75 -6.00
C GLY A 14 -20.08 34.53 -4.84
N ASP A 15 -19.26 35.53 -4.59
CA ASP A 15 -18.30 35.65 -3.50
C ASP A 15 -18.94 35.50 -2.11
N ALA A 16 -18.34 34.66 -1.26
CA ALA A 16 -18.44 34.77 0.20
C ALA A 16 -17.35 33.93 0.89
N LEU A 17 -16.26 34.59 1.29
CA LEU A 17 -15.29 34.07 2.26
C LEU A 17 -15.90 34.13 3.68
N PRO A 18 -15.83 33.08 4.51
CA PRO A 18 -16.14 33.20 5.92
C PRO A 18 -14.95 33.75 6.71
N ALA A 19 -15.25 34.79 7.49
CA ALA A 19 -14.36 35.47 8.41
C ALA A 19 -14.02 34.61 9.63
N TRP A 20 -12.74 34.27 9.79
CA TRP A 20 -12.13 34.01 11.10
C TRP A 20 -10.69 34.54 11.10
N ALA A 21 -10.53 35.86 11.01
CA ALA A 21 -9.24 36.51 11.13
C ALA A 21 -9.35 37.75 12.02
N SER A 22 -9.48 37.54 13.33
CA SER A 22 -9.15 38.58 14.32
C SER A 22 -8.93 37.96 15.69
N GLY A 23 -7.67 37.75 16.08
CA GLY A 23 -7.32 37.32 17.43
C GLY A 23 -5.86 36.92 17.60
N ARG A 24 -4.97 37.89 17.82
CA ARG A 24 -3.66 37.71 18.46
C ARG A 24 -3.62 38.59 19.73
N PRO A 25 -2.68 38.39 20.68
CA PRO A 25 -2.73 37.35 21.71
C PRO A 25 -2.71 37.99 23.12
N ARG A 26 -3.16 37.28 24.16
CA ARG A 26 -2.91 37.67 25.55
C ARG A 26 -1.76 36.86 26.12
N SER A 27 -0.74 37.60 26.54
CA SER A 27 0.39 37.23 27.38
C SER A 27 -0.04 36.60 28.70
N GLY A 28 0.71 35.60 29.19
CA GLY A 28 0.64 35.25 30.62
C GLY A 28 1.29 33.94 31.03
N ARG A 29 2.52 34.05 31.54
CA ARG A 29 3.09 33.31 32.68
C ARG A 29 3.51 31.84 32.49
N THR A 30 4.83 31.71 32.35
CA THR A 30 5.70 30.61 32.77
C THR A 30 5.59 30.35 34.29
N PRO A 31 5.59 29.09 34.75
CA PRO A 31 6.06 28.72 36.09
C PRO A 31 7.50 28.14 36.03
N PRO A 32 8.27 28.25 37.13
CA PRO A 32 9.72 28.10 37.09
C PRO A 32 10.20 26.66 37.21
N ALA A 33 11.40 26.44 36.67
CA ALA A 33 12.24 25.28 36.88
C ALA A 33 12.72 25.21 38.35
N THR A 34 12.58 24.05 38.98
CA THR A 34 13.25 23.73 40.24
C THR A 34 14.47 22.85 39.99
N ALA A 35 15.59 23.34 40.49
CA ALA A 35 16.92 22.78 40.41
C ALA A 35 17.11 21.51 41.24
N LEU A 36 18.00 20.66 40.74
CA LEU A 36 18.70 19.60 41.47
C LEU A 36 19.59 20.20 42.57
N PRO A 37 19.87 19.43 43.64
CA PRO A 37 21.16 19.51 44.30
C PRO A 37 21.93 18.20 44.17
N GLY A 38 23.21 18.32 43.80
CA GLY A 38 24.20 17.26 43.97
C GLY A 38 24.71 17.19 45.41
N GLY A 39 25.26 16.04 45.80
CA GLY A 39 25.90 15.85 47.10
C GLY A 39 26.26 14.40 47.39
N ALA A 40 27.54 14.07 47.26
CA ALA A 40 28.13 12.74 47.38
C ALA A 40 28.21 12.17 48.83
N ARG A 41 28.17 10.83 48.96
CA ARG A 41 29.21 9.92 49.55
C ARG A 41 28.65 8.72 50.36
N ARG A 42 29.12 7.53 49.94
CA ARG A 42 29.61 6.33 50.65
C ARG A 42 28.72 5.48 51.60
N SER A 43 28.67 4.20 51.21
CA SER A 43 28.78 2.92 51.97
C SER A 43 27.82 2.62 53.13
N ALA A 44 27.06 1.52 52.99
CA ALA A 44 27.28 0.23 53.68
C ALA A 44 26.11 -0.72 53.38
N GLY A 45 26.33 -2.03 53.56
CA GLY A 45 25.45 -3.11 53.10
C GLY A 45 24.08 -3.20 53.76
N GLY A 46 23.19 -3.96 53.11
CA GLY A 46 21.86 -4.26 53.63
C GLY A 46 21.00 -4.99 52.60
N SER A 47 20.87 -6.30 52.78
CA SER A 47 19.93 -7.19 52.09
C SER A 47 18.49 -6.67 52.17
N ALA A 48 17.76 -6.61 51.06
CA ALA A 48 16.30 -6.48 51.07
C ALA A 48 15.64 -6.95 49.76
N ALA A 49 15.00 -8.12 49.86
CA ALA A 49 13.74 -8.54 49.25
C ALA A 49 13.22 -7.82 47.98
N THR A 50 13.13 -8.60 46.91
CA THR A 50 12.39 -8.30 45.67
C THR A 50 10.89 -8.12 45.97
N ARG A 51 10.39 -6.89 45.91
CA ARG A 51 8.94 -6.63 45.85
C ARG A 51 8.47 -6.72 44.40
N ARG A 52 7.70 -7.76 44.08
CA ARG A 52 6.87 -7.82 42.87
C ARG A 52 5.76 -6.77 42.99
N ALA A 53 5.77 -5.77 42.10
CA ALA A 53 4.61 -4.92 41.87
C ALA A 53 3.59 -5.71 41.03
N ALA A 54 2.44 -6.02 41.62
CA ALA A 54 1.29 -6.53 40.89
C ALA A 54 0.66 -5.36 40.11
N LEU A 55 0.68 -5.44 38.78
CA LEU A 55 -0.15 -4.58 37.93
C LEU A 55 -1.57 -5.16 37.92
N THR A 56 -2.51 -4.43 38.52
CA THR A 56 -3.94 -4.67 38.37
C THR A 56 -4.38 -4.16 37.00
N LEU A 57 -4.73 -5.06 36.09
CA LEU A 57 -5.42 -4.72 34.84
C LEU A 57 -6.83 -4.20 35.20
N ARG A 58 -7.09 -2.92 34.93
CA ARG A 58 -8.46 -2.42 34.85
C ARG A 58 -9.07 -2.90 33.53
N SER A 59 -10.14 -3.67 33.61
CA SER A 59 -10.99 -3.98 32.47
C SER A 59 -11.61 -2.69 31.94
N VAL A 60 -11.39 -2.40 30.66
CA VAL A 60 -12.17 -1.39 29.92
C VAL A 60 -13.45 -2.09 29.45
N GLN A 61 -14.60 -1.68 29.98
CA GLN A 61 -15.89 -2.08 29.45
C GLN A 61 -16.21 -1.21 28.23
N VAL A 62 -16.33 -1.84 27.06
CA VAL A 62 -16.89 -1.22 25.85
C VAL A 62 -18.40 -1.38 25.93
N GLY A 63 -19.13 -0.27 25.97
CA GLY A 63 -20.60 -0.25 25.99
C GLY A 63 -21.20 -0.61 24.61
N PRO A 64 -22.43 -1.14 24.56
CA PRO A 64 -23.05 -1.55 23.30
C PRO A 64 -23.87 -0.40 22.72
N ASP A 65 -23.30 0.37 21.80
CA ASP A 65 -24.09 1.28 20.96
C ASP A 65 -23.73 1.04 19.49
N HIS A 66 -24.37 0.02 18.91
CA HIS A 66 -24.52 -0.12 17.47
C HIS A 66 -26.00 -0.39 17.17
N PRO A 67 -26.64 0.41 16.29
CA PRO A 67 -28.02 0.14 15.91
C PRO A 67 -28.08 -1.14 15.07
N ALA A 68 -28.93 -2.08 15.48
CA ALA A 68 -29.18 -3.31 14.73
C ALA A 68 -29.76 -3.01 13.33
N PRO A 69 -29.36 -3.75 12.28
CA PRO A 69 -29.97 -3.61 10.97
C PRO A 69 -31.42 -4.14 10.99
N ARG A 70 -32.33 -3.42 10.31
CA ARG A 70 -33.75 -3.77 10.23
C ARG A 70 -33.97 -4.99 9.31
N PRO A 71 -34.88 -5.92 9.65
CA PRO A 71 -35.21 -7.02 8.77
C PRO A 71 -36.25 -6.60 7.72
N GLY A 72 -35.99 -6.94 6.45
CA GLY A 72 -37.05 -7.06 5.43
C GLY A 72 -36.72 -6.46 4.06
N GLN A 73 -36.28 -7.32 3.13
CA GLN A 73 -36.95 -7.62 1.85
C GLN A 73 -36.06 -8.54 1.00
N ASN A 74 -36.02 -9.83 1.33
CA ASN A 74 -35.47 -10.85 0.43
C ASN A 74 -36.54 -11.22 -0.59
N GLY A 75 -36.57 -10.53 -1.72
CA GLY A 75 -37.21 -11.05 -2.92
C GLY A 75 -36.39 -12.25 -3.40
N ALA A 76 -36.96 -13.45 -3.28
CA ALA A 76 -36.38 -14.68 -3.80
C ALA A 76 -36.46 -14.65 -5.35
N GLY A 77 -35.47 -14.03 -5.98
CA GLY A 77 -35.13 -14.31 -7.38
C GLY A 77 -34.61 -15.75 -7.50
N PRO A 78 -34.72 -16.39 -8.69
CA PRO A 78 -34.27 -17.76 -8.85
C PRO A 78 -32.79 -17.85 -8.49
N LEU A 79 -32.48 -18.72 -7.52
CA LEU A 79 -31.12 -19.06 -7.14
C LEU A 79 -30.41 -19.58 -8.39
N CYS A 80 -29.44 -18.81 -8.90
CA CYS A 80 -28.46 -19.34 -9.85
C CYS A 80 -27.88 -20.61 -9.21
N PRO A 81 -27.80 -21.73 -9.95
CA PRO A 81 -27.22 -22.94 -9.38
C PRO A 81 -25.80 -22.63 -8.93
N ALA A 82 -25.49 -22.94 -7.67
CA ALA A 82 -24.16 -22.77 -7.10
C ALA A 82 -23.17 -23.55 -7.97
N VAL A 83 -22.33 -22.82 -8.71
CA VAL A 83 -21.23 -23.42 -9.45
C VAL A 83 -20.25 -23.94 -8.38
N PRO A 84 -19.94 -25.24 -8.36
CA PRO A 84 -18.93 -25.76 -7.43
C PRO A 84 -17.62 -25.01 -7.64
N LEU A 85 -16.89 -24.64 -6.58
CA LEU A 85 -15.58 -23.98 -6.71
C LEU A 85 -14.64 -24.74 -7.66
N ASN A 86 -14.75 -26.07 -7.73
CA ASN A 86 -13.96 -26.92 -8.62
C ASN A 86 -14.39 -26.90 -10.10
N SER A 87 -15.57 -26.38 -10.45
CA SER A 87 -16.09 -26.34 -11.83
C SER A 87 -15.63 -25.11 -12.61
N LEU A 88 -14.88 -24.21 -11.98
CA LEU A 88 -14.29 -23.01 -12.59
C LEU A 88 -12.81 -23.19 -12.96
N ILE A 89 -12.25 -24.38 -12.79
CA ILE A 89 -10.89 -24.70 -13.23
C ILE A 89 -10.90 -24.78 -14.77
N PRO A 90 -10.23 -23.87 -15.50
CA PRO A 90 -10.19 -23.96 -16.95
C PRO A 90 -9.48 -25.26 -17.36
N SER A 91 -10.12 -26.02 -18.24
CA SER A 91 -9.53 -27.17 -18.91
C SER A 91 -8.30 -26.74 -19.73
N LYS A 92 -7.12 -27.30 -19.46
CA LYS A 92 -5.89 -27.20 -20.28
C LYS A 92 -5.72 -25.85 -20.99
N GLY A 93 -5.71 -24.76 -20.23
CA GLY A 93 -5.40 -23.41 -20.70
C GLY A 93 -3.99 -23.00 -20.27
N HIS A 94 -3.44 -21.99 -20.93
CA HIS A 94 -2.20 -21.33 -20.49
C HIS A 94 -2.33 -20.93 -19.03
N VAL A 95 -1.42 -21.41 -18.18
CA VAL A 95 -1.32 -20.99 -16.78
C VAL A 95 -0.75 -19.58 -16.77
N MET A 96 -1.45 -18.62 -16.16
CA MET A 96 -1.00 -17.24 -16.07
C MET A 96 0.08 -17.14 -15.00
N GLN A 97 1.31 -16.85 -15.41
CA GLN A 97 2.44 -16.73 -14.50
C GLN A 97 2.61 -15.30 -14.00
N ILE A 98 2.70 -15.14 -12.68
CA ILE A 98 2.95 -13.87 -12.00
C ILE A 98 4.32 -13.94 -11.32
N ALA A 99 5.27 -13.16 -11.79
CA ALA A 99 6.57 -13.01 -11.14
C ALA A 99 6.54 -11.87 -10.13
N VAL A 100 6.82 -12.18 -8.86
CA VAL A 100 6.96 -11.18 -7.79
C VAL A 100 8.43 -10.99 -7.48
N LEU A 101 8.94 -9.79 -7.72
CA LEU A 101 10.34 -9.47 -7.47
C LEU A 101 10.59 -9.35 -5.96
N LEU A 102 11.63 -10.02 -5.47
CA LEU A 102 12.16 -9.88 -4.13
C LEU A 102 13.60 -9.33 -4.20
N TYR A 103 13.87 -8.36 -3.33
CA TYR A 103 15.20 -7.77 -3.12
C TYR A 103 15.35 -7.39 -1.64
N ASP A 104 16.58 -7.22 -1.15
CA ASP A 104 16.81 -6.95 0.27
C ASP A 104 16.10 -5.66 0.73
N ARG A 105 15.44 -5.71 1.89
CA ARG A 105 14.64 -4.60 2.45
C ARG A 105 13.48 -4.13 1.56
N PHE A 106 12.87 -5.05 0.82
CA PHE A 106 11.53 -4.82 0.30
C PHE A 106 10.52 -4.70 1.46
N THR A 107 9.47 -3.90 1.27
CA THR A 107 8.35 -3.87 2.23
C THR A 107 7.50 -5.12 2.03
N THR A 108 7.41 -5.97 3.05
CA THR A 108 6.78 -7.29 2.90
C THR A 108 5.35 -7.22 2.39
N LEU A 109 4.53 -6.30 2.95
CA LEU A 109 3.12 -6.15 2.59
C LEU A 109 2.91 -5.76 1.12
N ASP A 110 3.85 -5.03 0.51
CA ASP A 110 3.79 -4.64 -0.89
C ASP A 110 3.86 -5.86 -1.82
N ALA A 111 4.59 -6.91 -1.42
CA ALA A 111 4.66 -8.16 -2.14
C ALA A 111 3.47 -9.08 -1.79
N ILE A 112 3.25 -9.33 -0.49
CA ILE A 112 2.29 -10.36 -0.06
C ILE A 112 0.83 -9.94 -0.22
N GLY A 113 0.52 -8.64 -0.12
CA GLY A 113 -0.85 -8.12 -0.23
C GLY A 113 -1.48 -8.45 -1.59
N PRO A 114 -0.92 -7.96 -2.71
CA PRO A 114 -1.38 -8.35 -4.03
C PRO A 114 -1.20 -9.85 -4.33
N TYR A 115 -0.10 -10.48 -3.90
CA TYR A 115 0.11 -11.93 -4.06
C TYR A 115 -1.05 -12.75 -3.49
N GLU A 116 -1.56 -12.40 -2.31
CA GLU A 116 -2.62 -13.13 -1.61
C GLU A 116 -3.91 -13.18 -2.45
N LEU A 117 -4.23 -12.09 -3.15
CA LEU A 117 -5.43 -11.97 -3.99
C LEU A 117 -5.20 -12.59 -5.37
N LEU A 118 -4.09 -12.24 -6.03
CA LEU A 118 -3.80 -12.68 -7.39
C LEU A 118 -3.55 -14.19 -7.45
N GLY A 119 -2.79 -14.75 -6.51
CA GLY A 119 -2.45 -16.18 -6.48
C GLY A 119 -3.62 -17.11 -6.18
N ARG A 120 -4.77 -16.58 -5.74
CA ARG A 120 -6.00 -17.36 -5.52
C ARG A 120 -6.88 -17.48 -6.77
N ALA A 121 -6.62 -16.68 -7.80
CA ALA A 121 -7.43 -16.72 -9.01
C ALA A 121 -7.21 -18.05 -9.77
N PRO A 122 -8.27 -18.63 -10.37
CA PRO A 122 -8.14 -19.88 -11.12
C PRO A 122 -7.15 -19.76 -12.28
N GLY A 123 -6.25 -20.74 -12.40
CA GLY A 123 -5.27 -20.78 -13.50
C GLY A 123 -4.10 -19.81 -13.35
N VAL A 124 -3.88 -19.23 -12.16
CA VAL A 124 -2.71 -18.42 -11.83
C VAL A 124 -1.64 -19.25 -11.15
N GLU A 125 -0.39 -19.02 -11.55
CA GLU A 125 0.80 -19.50 -10.85
C GLU A 125 1.67 -18.31 -10.46
N THR A 126 2.00 -18.19 -9.18
CA THR A 126 2.88 -17.14 -8.66
C THR A 126 4.26 -17.70 -8.41
N VAL A 127 5.30 -16.98 -8.81
CA VAL A 127 6.70 -17.31 -8.53
C VAL A 127 7.41 -16.12 -7.88
N PHE A 128 8.06 -16.37 -6.75
CA PHE A 128 8.92 -15.36 -6.13
C PHE A 128 10.31 -15.44 -6.75
N VAL A 129 10.78 -14.31 -7.29
CA VAL A 129 12.04 -14.24 -8.03
C VAL A 129 12.98 -13.25 -7.35
N ALA A 130 14.26 -13.60 -7.29
CA ALA A 130 15.31 -12.72 -6.80
C ALA A 130 16.59 -12.95 -7.59
N ARG A 131 17.64 -12.16 -7.32
CA ARG A 131 18.96 -12.37 -7.92
C ARG A 131 19.43 -13.83 -7.84
N ARG A 132 19.14 -14.48 -6.71
CA ARG A 132 19.39 -15.92 -6.48
C ARG A 132 18.23 -16.51 -5.68
N PRO A 133 17.89 -17.80 -5.88
CA PRO A 133 16.92 -18.49 -5.03
C PRO A 133 17.34 -18.49 -3.56
N GLY A 134 16.35 -18.56 -2.67
CA GLY A 134 16.56 -18.59 -1.23
C GLY A 134 15.93 -17.40 -0.48
N PRO A 135 16.19 -17.29 0.84
CA PRO A 135 15.52 -16.30 1.68
C PRO A 135 15.99 -14.87 1.37
N VAL A 136 15.03 -13.97 1.20
CA VAL A 136 15.21 -12.53 1.05
C VAL A 136 14.49 -11.82 2.19
N ARG A 137 15.21 -10.95 2.92
CA ARG A 137 14.71 -10.27 4.12
C ARG A 137 13.89 -9.03 3.75
N GLY A 138 12.74 -8.88 4.41
CA GLY A 138 11.95 -7.64 4.36
C GLY A 138 12.58 -6.53 5.20
N ASP A 139 12.13 -5.30 4.98
CA ASP A 139 12.58 -4.06 5.63
C ASP A 139 12.51 -4.08 7.17
N GLN A 140 11.52 -4.76 7.74
CA GLN A 140 11.37 -4.91 9.20
C GLN A 140 12.33 -5.97 9.80
N GLY A 141 13.15 -6.64 8.99
CA GLY A 141 14.21 -7.57 9.40
C GLY A 141 13.76 -8.95 9.95
N SER A 142 12.55 -9.04 10.50
CA SER A 142 12.06 -10.28 11.13
C SER A 142 11.49 -11.29 10.14
N VAL A 143 10.86 -10.80 9.07
CA VAL A 143 10.26 -11.65 8.02
C VAL A 143 11.23 -11.81 6.85
N ALA A 144 11.29 -13.01 6.31
CA ALA A 144 11.91 -13.29 5.02
C ALA A 144 10.93 -14.08 4.16
N LEU A 145 10.90 -13.77 2.86
CA LEU A 145 10.23 -14.60 1.86
C LEU A 145 11.29 -15.41 1.13
N VAL A 146 10.92 -16.59 0.63
CA VAL A 146 11.83 -17.45 -0.13
C VAL A 146 11.61 -17.19 -1.60
N ALA A 147 12.63 -16.76 -2.33
CA ALA A 147 12.62 -16.75 -3.78
C ALA A 147 12.79 -18.18 -4.30
N ASP A 148 11.82 -18.63 -5.09
CA ASP A 148 11.80 -19.97 -5.69
C ASP A 148 12.77 -20.07 -6.88
N ALA A 149 12.98 -18.95 -7.59
CA ALA A 149 13.77 -18.91 -8.81
C ALA A 149 14.69 -17.68 -8.87
N ALA A 150 15.77 -17.79 -9.64
CA ALA A 150 16.61 -16.68 -10.04
C ALA A 150 15.92 -15.83 -11.11
N LEU A 151 16.29 -14.54 -11.21
CA LEU A 151 15.83 -13.64 -12.27
C LEU A 151 15.98 -14.24 -13.68
N ALA A 152 17.13 -14.86 -13.96
CA ALA A 152 17.44 -15.44 -15.26
C ALA A 152 16.56 -16.66 -15.62
N GLU A 153 15.90 -17.29 -14.64
CA GLU A 153 15.05 -18.46 -14.85
C GLU A 153 13.61 -18.08 -15.23
N VAL A 154 13.20 -16.83 -14.94
CA VAL A 154 11.84 -16.32 -15.18
C VAL A 154 11.93 -15.03 -15.98
N THR A 155 11.86 -15.13 -17.32
CA THR A 155 12.09 -13.99 -18.23
C THR A 155 10.86 -13.56 -19.03
N ALA A 156 9.79 -14.37 -19.02
CA ALA A 156 8.57 -14.08 -19.76
C ALA A 156 7.28 -14.35 -18.96
N PRO A 157 7.11 -13.76 -17.76
CA PRO A 157 5.86 -13.87 -17.02
C PRO A 157 4.74 -13.05 -17.68
N ASP A 158 3.49 -13.45 -17.49
CA ASP A 158 2.33 -12.68 -17.95
C ASP A 158 2.15 -11.40 -17.15
N ILE A 159 2.51 -11.43 -15.86
CA ILE A 159 2.42 -10.29 -14.94
C ILE A 159 3.72 -10.18 -14.14
N VAL A 160 4.25 -8.97 -14.05
CA VAL A 160 5.31 -8.64 -13.09
C VAL A 160 4.71 -7.81 -11.96
N LEU A 161 5.08 -8.13 -10.73
CA LEU A 161 4.80 -7.36 -9.53
C LEU A 161 6.11 -6.90 -8.88
N VAL A 162 6.33 -5.58 -8.89
CA VAL A 162 7.48 -4.94 -8.24
C VAL A 162 7.05 -4.28 -6.93
N PRO A 163 7.38 -4.85 -5.76
CA PRO A 163 7.10 -4.22 -4.48
C PRO A 163 7.99 -2.99 -4.27
N GLY A 164 7.64 -2.16 -3.27
CA GLY A 164 8.48 -1.06 -2.81
C GLY A 164 9.29 -1.41 -1.57
N GLY A 165 9.67 -0.36 -0.84
CA GLY A 165 10.43 -0.43 0.41
C GLY A 165 11.79 0.28 0.33
N PRO A 166 12.47 0.45 1.46
CA PRO A 166 13.76 1.18 1.53
C PRO A 166 14.82 0.64 0.55
N GLY A 167 14.83 -0.68 0.31
CA GLY A 167 15.73 -1.33 -0.65
C GLY A 167 15.59 -0.88 -2.11
N SER A 168 14.46 -0.24 -2.48
CA SER A 168 14.23 0.22 -3.85
C SER A 168 15.31 1.18 -4.34
N ARG A 169 15.93 1.94 -3.44
CA ARG A 169 16.99 2.91 -3.78
C ARG A 169 18.28 2.26 -4.26
N GLU A 170 18.66 1.15 -3.66
CA GLU A 170 19.79 0.36 -4.13
C GLU A 170 19.44 -0.30 -5.46
N VAL A 171 18.22 -0.85 -5.56
CA VAL A 171 17.74 -1.53 -6.78
C VAL A 171 17.63 -0.60 -7.99
N MET A 172 17.26 0.67 -7.80
CA MET A 172 17.25 1.68 -8.88
C MET A 172 18.64 1.93 -9.51
N ARG A 173 19.72 1.42 -8.92
CA ARG A 173 21.09 1.50 -9.44
C ARG A 173 21.65 0.12 -9.81
N ASP A 174 20.85 -0.92 -9.68
CA ASP A 174 21.24 -2.30 -9.91
C ASP A 174 20.84 -2.72 -11.33
N GLU A 175 21.76 -2.57 -12.28
CA GLU A 175 21.49 -2.86 -13.70
C GLU A 175 21.06 -4.30 -13.95
N GLU A 176 21.47 -5.28 -13.12
CA GLU A 176 21.00 -6.67 -13.30
C GLU A 176 19.49 -6.78 -13.07
N ILE A 177 18.99 -6.12 -12.02
CA ILE A 177 17.55 -6.11 -11.74
C ILE A 177 16.81 -5.24 -12.75
N LEU A 178 17.35 -4.07 -13.12
CA LEU A 178 16.72 -3.20 -14.10
C LEU A 178 16.62 -3.86 -15.48
N ASP A 179 17.66 -4.58 -15.93
CA ASP A 179 17.63 -5.36 -17.17
C ASP A 179 16.61 -6.50 -17.11
N TRP A 180 16.50 -7.18 -15.97
CA TRP A 180 15.47 -8.18 -15.77
C TRP A 180 14.07 -7.58 -15.84
N VAL A 181 13.83 -6.44 -15.18
CA VAL A 181 12.54 -5.73 -15.22
C VAL A 181 12.19 -5.33 -16.65
N ARG A 182 13.15 -4.80 -17.43
CA ARG A 182 12.96 -4.49 -18.85
C ARG A 182 12.63 -5.74 -19.68
N THR A 183 13.32 -6.85 -19.42
CA THR A 183 13.12 -8.12 -20.13
C THR A 183 11.74 -8.70 -19.84
N ALA A 184 11.35 -8.77 -18.56
CA ALA A 184 10.06 -9.29 -18.15
C ALA A 184 8.91 -8.38 -18.64
N ASP A 185 9.05 -7.05 -18.54
CA ASP A 185 8.06 -6.10 -19.06
C ASP A 185 7.72 -6.39 -20.53
N ALA A 186 8.72 -6.66 -21.37
CA ALA A 186 8.53 -6.90 -22.80
C ALA A 186 7.59 -8.08 -23.10
N ALA A 187 7.51 -9.07 -22.21
CA ALA A 187 6.62 -10.23 -22.34
C ALA A 187 5.26 -10.05 -21.62
N THR A 188 5.19 -9.16 -20.63
CA THR A 188 3.98 -9.04 -19.79
C THR A 188 2.75 -8.53 -20.53
N THR A 189 1.60 -9.05 -20.12
CA THR A 189 0.30 -8.40 -20.32
C THR A 189 0.13 -7.23 -19.35
N TRP A 190 0.65 -7.36 -18.11
CA TRP A 190 0.62 -6.30 -17.10
C TRP A 190 1.96 -6.15 -16.38
N THR A 191 2.49 -4.94 -16.33
CA THR A 191 3.64 -4.60 -15.48
C THR A 191 3.16 -3.75 -14.32
N THR A 192 3.32 -4.26 -13.12
CA THR A 192 2.69 -3.69 -11.92
C THR A 192 3.72 -3.34 -10.85
N SER A 193 3.41 -2.33 -10.04
CA SER A 193 4.21 -1.99 -8.88
C SER A 193 3.38 -1.44 -7.73
N VAL A 194 3.87 -1.61 -6.51
CA VAL A 194 3.29 -1.04 -5.29
C VAL A 194 4.30 -0.11 -4.64
N CYS A 195 3.81 1.01 -4.07
CA CYS A 195 4.63 1.93 -3.29
C CYS A 195 5.81 2.46 -4.11
N THR A 196 7.02 2.46 -3.55
CA THR A 196 8.25 2.87 -4.25
C THR A 196 8.73 1.87 -5.31
N GLY A 197 8.05 0.73 -5.52
CA GLY A 197 8.33 -0.17 -6.65
C GLY A 197 8.16 0.53 -8.00
N SER A 198 7.28 1.55 -8.06
CA SER A 198 7.14 2.43 -9.21
C SER A 198 8.42 3.19 -9.55
N HIS A 199 9.28 3.48 -8.57
CA HIS A 199 10.58 4.10 -8.82
C HIS A 199 11.55 3.16 -9.55
N ILE A 200 11.47 1.86 -9.28
CA ILE A 200 12.26 0.84 -9.99
C ILE A 200 11.79 0.77 -11.45
N LEU A 201 10.47 0.77 -11.69
CA LEU A 201 9.92 0.83 -13.05
C LEU A 201 10.34 2.12 -13.77
N ALA A 202 10.35 3.26 -13.06
CA ALA A 202 10.79 4.54 -13.59
C ALA A 202 12.29 4.54 -13.94
N ALA A 203 13.14 4.01 -13.06
CA ALA A 203 14.57 3.84 -13.28
C ALA A 203 14.89 2.88 -14.44
N ALA A 204 14.04 1.87 -14.65
CA ALA A 204 14.12 0.99 -15.82
C ALA A 204 13.70 1.69 -17.14
N GLY A 205 13.20 2.93 -17.08
CA GLY A 205 12.77 3.73 -18.23
C GLY A 205 11.33 3.46 -18.67
N LEU A 206 10.55 2.69 -17.91
CA LEU A 206 9.25 2.18 -18.35
C LEU A 206 8.10 3.18 -18.15
N LEU A 207 8.29 4.18 -17.27
CA LEU A 207 7.25 5.15 -16.89
C LEU A 207 7.38 6.53 -17.55
N ALA A 208 8.35 6.74 -18.45
CA ALA A 208 8.52 8.02 -19.13
C ALA A 208 7.28 8.38 -19.97
N GLY A 209 6.73 9.57 -19.75
CA GLY A 209 5.52 10.09 -20.39
C GLY A 209 4.22 9.42 -19.93
N ARG A 210 4.23 8.71 -18.79
CA ARG A 210 3.07 7.96 -18.28
C ARG A 210 2.58 8.51 -16.97
N ARG A 211 1.27 8.42 -16.74
CA ARG A 211 0.68 8.65 -15.42
C ARG A 211 1.07 7.52 -14.48
N ALA A 212 1.57 7.87 -13.31
CA ALA A 212 1.96 6.91 -12.29
C ALA A 212 1.70 7.42 -10.87
N THR A 213 1.51 6.51 -9.91
CA THR A 213 1.46 6.82 -8.48
C THR A 213 2.59 6.08 -7.76
N SER A 214 2.85 6.46 -6.51
CA SER A 214 3.92 5.90 -5.67
C SER A 214 3.60 6.11 -4.19
N TYR A 215 4.60 5.90 -3.33
CA TYR A 215 4.51 6.27 -1.93
C TYR A 215 4.45 7.79 -1.78
N TRP A 216 3.49 8.29 -1.00
CA TRP A 216 3.16 9.71 -0.95
C TRP A 216 4.30 10.67 -0.52
N PRO A 217 5.28 10.31 0.33
CA PRO A 217 6.41 11.19 0.63
C PRO A 217 7.40 11.33 -0.53
N THR A 218 7.42 10.37 -1.44
CA THR A 218 8.40 10.27 -2.53
C THR A 218 7.76 10.29 -3.91
N LEU A 219 6.49 10.69 -3.99
CA LEU A 219 5.73 10.72 -5.24
C LEU A 219 6.37 11.63 -6.29
N ASP A 220 6.86 12.80 -5.86
CA ASP A 220 7.52 13.76 -6.75
C ASP A 220 8.88 13.28 -7.28
N GLU A 221 9.47 12.24 -6.69
CA GLU A 221 10.72 11.63 -7.16
C GLU A 221 10.52 10.86 -8.48
N LEU A 222 9.28 10.68 -8.94
CA LEU A 222 8.98 10.15 -10.28
C LEU A 222 9.21 11.19 -11.39
N VAL A 223 9.12 12.48 -11.11
CA VAL A 223 9.23 13.56 -12.13
C VAL A 223 10.56 13.53 -12.89
N PRO A 224 11.74 13.38 -12.24
CA PRO A 224 13.01 13.34 -12.95
C PRO A 224 13.16 12.17 -13.95
N PHE A 225 12.35 11.11 -13.80
CA PHE A 225 12.30 9.98 -14.73
C PHE A 225 11.32 10.21 -15.90
N GLY A 226 10.69 11.39 -15.96
CA GLY A 226 9.74 11.76 -17.01
C GLY A 226 8.33 11.19 -16.81
N ALA A 227 8.04 10.56 -15.66
CA ALA A 227 6.68 10.15 -15.32
C ALA A 227 5.83 11.35 -14.89
N GLU A 228 4.51 11.20 -15.00
CA GLU A 228 3.50 12.17 -14.58
C GLU A 228 2.86 11.71 -13.26
N PRO A 229 3.32 12.19 -12.08
CA PRO A 229 2.88 11.66 -10.81
C PRO A 229 1.44 12.07 -10.49
N THR A 230 0.67 11.17 -9.88
CA THR A 230 -0.70 11.43 -9.43
C THR A 230 -0.90 10.93 -7.99
N GLY A 231 -1.76 11.61 -7.22
CA GLY A 231 -2.13 11.18 -5.87
C GLY A 231 -3.17 10.05 -5.82
N GLU A 232 -3.53 9.47 -6.97
CA GLU A 232 -4.51 8.38 -7.05
C GLU A 232 -3.96 7.12 -6.37
N ARG A 233 -4.86 6.32 -5.79
CA ARG A 233 -4.48 5.11 -5.05
C ARG A 233 -3.98 3.99 -5.95
N VAL A 234 -4.57 3.86 -7.13
CA VAL A 234 -4.20 2.89 -8.18
C VAL A 234 -4.35 3.60 -9.52
N VAL A 235 -3.31 3.56 -10.35
CA VAL A 235 -3.27 4.20 -11.67
C VAL A 235 -3.04 3.14 -12.73
N PHE A 236 -3.90 3.13 -13.74
CA PHE A 236 -3.74 2.34 -14.96
C PHE A 236 -3.35 3.28 -16.11
N ASP A 237 -2.23 2.99 -16.79
CA ASP A 237 -1.78 3.67 -18.01
C ASP A 237 -1.26 2.62 -19.00
N GLY A 238 -2.10 2.25 -19.97
CA GLY A 238 -1.83 1.13 -20.87
C GLY A 238 -1.71 -0.18 -20.08
N LYS A 239 -0.58 -0.90 -20.28
CA LYS A 239 -0.25 -2.14 -19.53
C LYS A 239 0.38 -1.91 -18.15
N TYR A 240 0.65 -0.65 -17.80
CA TYR A 240 1.31 -0.30 -16.54
C TYR A 240 0.29 -0.02 -15.46
N VAL A 241 0.48 -0.66 -14.29
CA VAL A 241 -0.37 -0.46 -13.11
C VAL A 241 0.50 -0.08 -11.93
N THR A 242 0.35 1.14 -11.45
CA THR A 242 1.09 1.60 -10.26
C THR A 242 0.10 1.80 -9.12
N ALA A 243 0.44 1.31 -7.94
CA ALA A 243 -0.34 1.47 -6.72
C ALA A 243 0.44 2.31 -5.70
N ALA A 244 -0.29 3.09 -4.91
CA ALA A 244 0.28 4.03 -3.93
C ALA A 244 0.96 3.28 -2.74
N GLY A 245 1.01 3.87 -1.56
CA GLY A 245 1.66 3.25 -0.40
C GLY A 245 1.05 1.91 0.08
N VAL A 246 1.92 0.92 0.24
CA VAL A 246 1.78 -0.29 1.07
C VAL A 246 0.51 -1.12 0.84
N SER A 247 -0.59 -0.80 1.51
CA SER A 247 -1.83 -1.57 1.43
C SER A 247 -2.58 -1.40 0.10
N SER A 248 -2.21 -0.41 -0.69
CA SER A 248 -2.77 -0.14 -2.02
C SER A 248 -2.62 -1.31 -2.99
N GLY A 249 -1.63 -2.19 -2.78
CA GLY A 249 -1.43 -3.38 -3.59
C GLY A 249 -2.60 -4.35 -3.55
N ILE A 250 -3.34 -4.40 -2.43
CA ILE A 250 -4.55 -5.24 -2.31
C ILE A 250 -5.66 -4.71 -3.23
N ASP A 251 -5.90 -3.39 -3.20
CA ASP A 251 -6.88 -2.75 -4.08
C ASP A 251 -6.49 -2.85 -5.56
N MET A 252 -5.20 -2.68 -5.85
CA MET A 252 -4.66 -2.87 -7.19
C MET A 252 -4.93 -4.28 -7.70
N ALA A 253 -4.71 -5.31 -6.88
CA ALA A 253 -4.99 -6.69 -7.25
C ALA A 253 -6.47 -6.90 -7.58
N LEU A 254 -7.40 -6.36 -6.79
CA LEU A 254 -8.84 -6.43 -7.09
C LEU A 254 -9.20 -5.73 -8.41
N HIS A 255 -8.67 -4.53 -8.64
CA HIS A 255 -8.85 -3.82 -9.91
C HIS A 255 -8.26 -4.56 -11.12
N LEU A 256 -7.18 -5.29 -10.91
CA LEU A 256 -6.51 -6.06 -11.94
C LEU A 256 -7.28 -7.35 -12.26
N LEU A 257 -7.76 -8.06 -11.23
CA LEU A 257 -8.62 -9.24 -11.36
C LEU A 257 -9.91 -8.91 -12.11
N ALA A 258 -10.51 -7.74 -11.87
CA ALA A 258 -11.68 -7.28 -12.61
C ALA A 258 -11.38 -7.12 -14.11
N ARG A 259 -10.18 -6.65 -14.48
CA ARG A 259 -9.76 -6.54 -15.89
C ARG A 259 -9.40 -7.87 -16.53
N ILE A 260 -8.90 -8.82 -15.74
CA ILE A 260 -8.49 -10.14 -16.21
C ILE A 260 -9.70 -11.07 -16.40
N GLY A 261 -10.57 -11.16 -15.40
CA GLY A 261 -11.65 -12.14 -15.36
C GLY A 261 -13.05 -11.56 -15.11
N GLY A 262 -13.20 -10.23 -15.19
CA GLY A 262 -14.47 -9.54 -14.96
C GLY A 262 -14.76 -9.29 -13.48
N ASP A 263 -15.80 -8.48 -13.23
CA ASP A 263 -16.19 -8.03 -11.89
C ASP A 263 -16.50 -9.20 -10.95
N GLU A 264 -17.08 -10.29 -11.47
CA GLU A 264 -17.40 -11.46 -10.66
C GLU A 264 -16.16 -12.11 -10.06
N LEU A 265 -15.07 -12.26 -10.82
CA LEU A 265 -13.81 -12.80 -10.29
C LEU A 265 -13.25 -11.91 -9.18
N ALA A 266 -13.24 -10.59 -9.38
CA ALA A 266 -12.77 -9.65 -8.37
C ALA A 266 -13.61 -9.72 -7.09
N GLN A 267 -14.94 -9.77 -7.21
CA GLN A 267 -15.85 -9.90 -6.08
C GLN A 267 -15.68 -11.24 -5.34
N GLN A 268 -15.46 -12.33 -6.07
CA GLN A 268 -15.16 -13.63 -5.48
C GLN A 268 -13.87 -13.57 -4.65
N MET A 269 -12.80 -12.98 -5.18
CA MET A 269 -11.53 -12.87 -4.44
C MET A 269 -11.66 -11.93 -3.25
N GLN A 270 -12.36 -10.80 -3.40
CA GLN A 270 -12.65 -9.88 -2.30
C GLN A 270 -13.39 -10.59 -1.15
N LEU A 271 -14.44 -11.37 -1.47
CA LEU A 271 -15.22 -12.11 -0.48
C LEU A 271 -14.43 -13.26 0.14
N LEU A 272 -13.67 -14.00 -0.68
CA LEU A 272 -12.84 -15.13 -0.24
C LEU A 272 -11.81 -14.71 0.80
N THR A 273 -11.24 -13.51 0.65
CA THR A 273 -10.28 -12.95 1.61
C THR A 273 -10.92 -12.06 2.68
N GLU A 274 -12.25 -11.96 2.70
CA GLU A 274 -13.02 -11.07 3.59
C GLU A 274 -12.44 -9.64 3.61
N TYR A 275 -12.10 -9.11 2.43
CA TYR A 275 -11.53 -7.77 2.31
C TYR A 275 -12.63 -6.70 2.44
N ASP A 276 -13.06 -6.49 3.69
CA ASP A 276 -13.97 -5.44 4.17
C ASP A 276 -13.23 -4.59 5.21
N PRO A 277 -12.30 -3.70 4.79
CA PRO A 277 -11.46 -2.96 5.72
C PRO A 277 -12.30 -1.96 6.54
N GLN A 278 -12.15 -2.02 7.87
CA GLN A 278 -12.73 -1.05 8.81
C GLN A 278 -11.61 -0.35 9.62
N PRO A 279 -10.84 0.58 9.01
CA PRO A 279 -9.75 1.25 9.72
C PRO A 279 -10.28 2.06 10.91
N PRO A 280 -9.68 1.96 12.11
CA PRO A 280 -10.14 2.70 13.29
C PRO A 280 -9.80 4.20 13.25
N TYR A 281 -9.05 4.66 12.25
CA TYR A 281 -8.63 6.05 12.09
C TYR A 281 -8.70 6.48 10.61
N ASP A 282 -9.09 7.73 10.35
CA ASP A 282 -9.03 8.33 9.02
C ASP A 282 -7.70 9.07 8.77
N ALA A 283 -6.59 8.33 8.84
CA ALA A 283 -5.23 8.88 8.70
C ALA A 283 -4.40 8.18 7.60
N GLY A 284 -5.07 7.44 6.71
CA GLY A 284 -4.41 6.69 5.62
C GLY A 284 -4.02 7.52 4.39
N SER A 285 -4.36 8.80 4.35
CA SER A 285 -3.99 9.74 3.28
C SER A 285 -3.43 11.03 3.88
N PRO A 286 -2.39 11.65 3.29
CA PRO A 286 -1.88 12.94 3.74
C PRO A 286 -2.93 14.07 3.70
N ASP A 287 -3.97 13.93 2.89
CA ASP A 287 -5.05 14.93 2.78
C ASP A 287 -6.07 14.84 3.93
N ARG A 288 -6.14 13.68 4.60
CA ARG A 288 -7.11 13.42 5.69
C ARG A 288 -6.44 13.34 7.06
N ALA A 289 -5.18 12.92 7.10
CA ALA A 289 -4.43 12.79 8.35
C ALA A 289 -4.14 14.15 9.01
N PRO A 290 -4.04 14.21 10.36
CA PRO A 290 -3.63 15.43 11.05
C PRO A 290 -2.26 15.92 10.57
N ALA A 291 -2.12 17.22 10.30
CA ALA A 291 -0.90 17.80 9.73
C ALA A 291 0.38 17.46 10.51
N ALA A 292 0.30 17.41 11.86
CA ALA A 292 1.43 17.03 12.71
C ALA A 292 1.86 15.56 12.55
N VAL A 293 0.92 14.67 12.20
CA VAL A 293 1.22 13.26 11.89
C VAL A 293 1.90 13.18 10.54
N VAL A 294 1.36 13.86 9.52
CA VAL A 294 1.95 13.94 8.17
C VAL A 294 3.40 14.44 8.23
N ALA A 295 3.64 15.55 8.94
CA ALA A 295 4.97 16.13 9.08
C ALA A 295 5.97 15.16 9.72
N ARG A 296 5.53 14.39 10.72
CA ARG A 296 6.39 13.42 11.42
C ARG A 296 6.71 12.20 10.57
N VAL A 297 5.76 11.69 9.80
CA VAL A 297 6.02 10.57 8.89
C VAL A 297 6.98 11.00 7.77
N ARG A 298 6.78 12.20 7.19
CA ARG A 298 7.74 12.76 6.20
C ARG A 298 9.14 12.89 6.77
N ALA A 299 9.27 13.42 7.99
CA ALA A 299 10.58 13.58 8.64
C ALA A 299 11.25 12.22 8.92
N GLY A 300 10.48 11.22 9.36
CA GLY A 300 10.99 9.86 9.56
C GLY A 300 11.49 9.23 8.26
N TRP A 301 10.73 9.36 7.19
CA TRP A 301 11.14 8.85 5.87
C TRP A 301 12.42 9.55 5.37
N ALA A 302 12.49 10.88 5.47
CA ALA A 302 13.69 11.64 5.11
C ALA A 302 14.93 11.28 5.95
N GLU A 303 14.78 10.68 7.14
CA GLU A 303 15.90 10.18 7.95
C GLU A 303 16.34 8.78 7.51
N THR A 304 15.40 7.85 7.30
CA THR A 304 15.64 6.54 6.66
C THR A 304 16.40 6.73 5.35
N ASP A 305 15.96 7.73 4.59
CA ASP A 305 16.54 8.10 3.33
C ASP A 305 18.00 8.56 3.41
N ARG A 306 18.35 9.27 4.49
CA ARG A 306 19.69 9.82 4.72
C ARG A 306 20.66 8.79 5.29
N THR A 307 20.14 7.90 6.13
CA THR A 307 20.94 6.95 6.91
C THR A 307 21.09 5.61 6.21
N GLY A 308 20.26 5.33 5.19
CA GLY A 308 20.23 4.03 4.52
C GLY A 308 19.91 2.90 5.49
N SER A 309 19.18 3.20 6.57
CA SER A 309 18.94 2.29 7.70
C SER A 309 17.54 1.71 7.72
#